data_AF-A0A095U4C0-F1
#
_entry.id   AF-A0A095U4C0-F1
#
_cell.length_a   1.000
_cell.length_b   1.000
_cell.length_c   1.000
_cell.angle_alpha   90.00
_cell.angle_beta   90.00
_cell.angle_gamma   90.00
#
_symmetry.space_group_name_H-M   'P 1'
#
loop_
_entity.id
_entity.type
_entity.pdbx_description
1 polymer ?
#
loop_
_entity_poly.entity_id
_entity_poly.type
_entity_poly.pdbx_seq_one_letter_code
_entity_poly.pdbx_strand_id
1 'polypeptide(L)'
;MKKIFFALSLMLAFTINANAQENKSNAQENAKKESLELAQVVGISGSQVVDFERLFEMKHQTFEVKDISLERKTEMSRIIDLKIRASLTPEQMAKLEANTELYNKLVGKQPEKK
;
A
#
# COMPACT_ATOMS: atom_id res chain seq x y z
N MET A 1 16.23 25.31 -40.85
CA MET A 1 16.58 24.63 -39.58
C MET A 1 16.04 25.40 -38.36
N LYS A 2 14.72 25.50 -38.16
CA LYS A 2 14.12 26.10 -36.95
C LYS A 2 12.95 25.29 -36.36
N LYS A 3 12.57 24.17 -36.98
CA LYS A 3 11.37 23.40 -36.64
C LYS A 3 11.63 22.14 -35.80
N ILE A 4 12.90 21.80 -35.53
CA ILE A 4 13.28 20.58 -34.79
C ILE A 4 13.23 20.82 -33.27
N PHE A 5 13.45 22.06 -32.81
CA PHE A 5 13.43 22.38 -31.38
C PHE A 5 12.05 22.28 -30.74
N PHE A 6 10.96 22.34 -31.51
CA PHE A 6 9.60 22.24 -30.98
C PHE A 6 9.19 20.78 -30.69
N ALA A 7 9.74 19.81 -31.44
CA ALA A 7 9.40 18.39 -31.29
C ALA A 7 10.06 17.75 -30.04
N LEU A 8 11.23 18.23 -29.63
CA LEU A 8 11.96 17.70 -28.47
C LEU A 8 11.32 18.11 -27.13
N SER A 9 10.65 19.27 -27.09
CA SER A 9 9.97 19.76 -25.87
C SER A 9 8.72 18.93 -25.54
N LEU A 10 8.03 18.37 -26.55
CA LEU A 10 6.81 17.58 -26.35
C LEU A 10 7.09 16.18 -25.77
N MET A 11 8.27 15.60 -26.02
CA MET A 11 8.62 14.24 -25.54
C MET A 11 9.02 14.22 -24.05
N LEU A 12 9.48 15.34 -23.49
CA LEU A 12 9.85 15.42 -22.06
C LEU A 12 8.64 15.35 -21.13
N ALA A 13 7.47 15.83 -21.57
CA ALA A 13 6.25 15.83 -20.74
C ALA A 13 5.65 14.42 -20.49
N PHE A 14 5.94 13.43 -21.34
CA PHE A 14 5.44 12.06 -21.17
C PHE A 14 6.29 11.21 -20.21
N THR A 15 7.56 11.58 -19.98
CA THR A 15 8.48 10.80 -19.14
C THR A 15 8.15 10.89 -17.65
N ILE A 16 7.59 12.02 -17.19
CA ILE A 16 7.26 12.23 -15.78
C ILE A 16 6.00 11.42 -15.36
N ASN A 17 5.06 11.20 -16.28
CA ASN A 17 3.82 10.48 -15.98
C ASN A 17 3.98 8.95 -15.96
N ALA A 18 4.96 8.40 -16.68
CA ALA A 18 5.21 6.96 -16.71
C ALA A 18 5.55 6.39 -15.33
N ASN A 19 6.36 7.12 -14.54
CA ASN A 19 6.79 6.69 -13.21
C ASN A 19 5.62 6.65 -12.19
N ALA A 20 4.67 7.58 -12.26
CA ALA A 20 3.50 7.59 -11.38
C ALA A 20 2.45 6.53 -11.75
N GLN A 21 2.42 6.10 -13.02
CA GLN A 21 1.49 5.09 -13.51
C GLN A 21 1.98 3.66 -13.17
N GLU A 22 3.29 3.42 -13.23
CA GLU A 22 3.90 2.14 -12.88
C GLU A 22 3.78 1.82 -11.38
N ASN A 23 4.07 2.79 -10.50
CA ASN A 23 3.97 2.62 -9.05
C ASN A 23 2.54 2.32 -8.59
N LYS A 24 1.55 3.02 -9.16
CA LYS A 24 0.13 2.75 -8.86
C LYS A 24 -0.21 1.29 -9.13
N SER A 25 0.09 0.79 -10.32
CA SER A 25 -0.21 -0.59 -10.72
C SER A 25 0.33 -1.62 -9.72
N ASN A 26 1.56 -1.41 -9.23
CA ASN A 26 2.19 -2.29 -8.25
C ASN A 26 1.52 -2.18 -6.87
N ALA A 27 1.18 -0.97 -6.43
CA ALA A 27 0.48 -0.75 -5.17
C ALA A 27 -0.89 -1.47 -5.13
N GLN A 28 -1.64 -1.44 -6.24
CA GLN A 28 -2.94 -2.11 -6.34
C GLN A 28 -2.81 -3.63 -6.34
N GLU A 29 -1.86 -4.18 -7.10
CA GLU A 29 -1.62 -5.62 -7.11
C GLU A 29 -1.20 -6.15 -5.73
N ASN A 30 -0.26 -5.47 -5.08
CA ASN A 30 0.18 -5.82 -3.73
C ASN A 30 -0.95 -5.73 -2.71
N ALA A 31 -1.77 -4.68 -2.79
CA ALA A 31 -2.91 -4.48 -1.91
C ALA A 31 -3.98 -5.57 -2.07
N LYS A 32 -4.28 -5.96 -3.31
CA LYS A 32 -5.21 -7.04 -3.62
C LYS A 32 -4.70 -8.39 -3.09
N LYS A 33 -3.41 -8.66 -3.23
CA LYS A 33 -2.81 -9.88 -2.67
C LYS A 33 -2.94 -9.91 -1.15
N GLU A 34 -2.59 -8.80 -0.49
CA GLU A 34 -2.67 -8.66 0.97
C GLU A 34 -4.10 -8.77 1.51
N SER A 35 -5.10 -8.19 0.82
CA SER A 35 -6.51 -8.30 1.22
C SER A 35 -7.04 -9.73 1.11
N LEU A 36 -6.60 -10.48 0.09
CA LEU A 36 -6.94 -11.89 -0.08
C LEU A 36 -6.25 -12.79 0.96
N GLU A 37 -4.97 -12.55 1.27
CA GLU A 37 -4.26 -13.25 2.34
C GLU A 37 -4.94 -13.02 3.70
N LEU A 38 -5.33 -11.77 4.00
CA LEU A 38 -6.12 -11.46 5.19
C LEU A 38 -7.46 -12.22 5.18
N ALA A 39 -8.19 -12.17 4.06
CA ALA A 39 -9.47 -12.85 3.90
C ALA A 39 -9.38 -14.35 4.20
N GLN A 40 -8.34 -15.02 3.70
CA GLN A 40 -8.11 -16.43 3.95
C GLN A 40 -7.86 -16.73 5.44
N VAL A 41 -7.11 -15.87 6.14
CA VAL A 41 -6.77 -16.10 7.56
C VAL A 41 -7.93 -15.82 8.50
N VAL A 42 -8.65 -14.71 8.28
CA VAL A 42 -9.69 -14.27 9.24
C VAL A 42 -11.12 -14.54 8.79
N GLY A 43 -11.32 -15.05 7.57
CA GLY A 43 -12.62 -15.46 7.05
C GLY A 43 -13.55 -14.30 6.65
N ILE A 44 -12.98 -13.16 6.22
CA ILE A 44 -13.76 -12.04 5.69
C ILE A 44 -14.04 -12.22 4.19
N SER A 45 -15.08 -11.57 3.66
CA SER A 45 -15.46 -11.67 2.25
C SER A 45 -16.21 -10.43 1.74
N GLY A 46 -16.53 -10.40 0.45
CA GLY A 46 -17.36 -9.35 -0.15
C GLY A 46 -16.76 -7.95 -0.02
N SER A 47 -17.59 -6.97 0.36
CA SER A 47 -17.19 -5.56 0.47
C SER A 47 -16.06 -5.33 1.47
N GLN A 48 -15.97 -6.13 2.53
CA GLN A 48 -14.92 -5.98 3.54
C GLN A 48 -13.53 -6.24 2.95
N VAL A 49 -13.40 -7.20 2.02
CA VAL A 49 -12.14 -7.45 1.31
C VAL A 49 -11.74 -6.26 0.44
N VAL A 50 -12.71 -5.66 -0.25
CA VAL A 50 -12.50 -4.47 -1.08
C VAL A 50 -12.08 -3.26 -0.22
N ASP A 51 -12.65 -3.12 0.97
CA ASP A 51 -12.27 -2.05 1.90
C ASP A 51 -10.84 -2.24 2.43
N PHE A 52 -10.43 -3.47 2.71
CA PHE A 52 -9.03 -3.79 3.05
C PHE A 52 -8.08 -3.61 1.87
N GLU A 53 -8.49 -3.94 0.64
CA GLU A 53 -7.70 -3.67 -0.57
C GLU A 53 -7.41 -2.17 -0.70
N ARG A 54 -8.43 -1.30 -0.57
CA ARG A 54 -8.22 0.15 -0.59
C ARG A 54 -7.30 0.65 0.54
N LEU A 55 -7.45 0.07 1.73
CA LEU A 55 -6.61 0.40 2.88
C LEU A 55 -5.13 0.07 2.60
N PHE A 56 -4.86 -1.10 2.04
CA PHE A 56 -3.51 -1.54 1.70
C PHE A 56 -2.95 -0.81 0.49
N GLU A 57 -3.78 -0.44 -0.47
CA GLU A 57 -3.38 0.41 -1.60
C GLU A 57 -2.87 1.76 -1.09
N MET A 58 -3.61 2.41 -0.19
CA MET A 58 -3.20 3.67 0.42
C MET A 58 -1.85 3.54 1.15
N LYS A 59 -1.62 2.41 1.84
CA LYS A 59 -0.33 2.11 2.49
C LYS A 59 0.80 2.04 1.45
N HIS A 60 0.66 1.22 0.41
CA HIS A 60 1.69 1.04 -0.62
C HIS A 60 1.97 2.35 -1.36
N GLN A 61 0.93 3.06 -1.80
CA GLN A 61 1.08 4.37 -2.44
C GLN A 61 1.84 5.37 -1.56
N THR A 62 1.61 5.34 -0.24
CA THR A 62 2.35 6.19 0.70
C THR A 62 3.81 5.76 0.80
N PHE A 63 4.08 4.46 0.93
CA PHE A 63 5.44 3.94 1.11
C PHE A 63 6.33 4.11 -0.13
N GLU A 64 5.72 4.21 -1.31
CA GLU A 64 6.37 4.43 -2.60
C GLU A 64 6.61 5.92 -2.91
N VAL A 65 6.09 6.85 -2.08
CA VAL A 65 6.40 8.28 -2.24
C VAL A 65 7.91 8.49 -2.12
N LYS A 66 8.49 9.08 -3.17
CA LYS A 66 9.90 9.45 -3.19
C LYS A 66 10.24 10.36 -2.00
N ASP A 67 11.36 10.09 -1.34
CA ASP A 67 11.88 10.85 -0.20
C ASP A 67 10.95 10.88 1.03
N ILE A 68 10.02 9.92 1.16
CA ILE A 68 9.18 9.79 2.35
C ILE A 68 10.02 9.55 3.63
N SER A 69 9.68 10.27 4.69
CA SER A 69 10.38 10.15 5.98
C SER A 69 10.03 8.85 6.72
N LEU A 70 10.95 8.37 7.55
CA LEU A 70 10.70 7.23 8.44
C LEU A 70 9.54 7.49 9.41
N GLU A 71 9.44 8.73 9.92
CA GLU A 71 8.32 9.17 10.77
C GLU A 71 6.99 9.00 10.03
N ARG A 72 6.91 9.42 8.77
CA ARG A 72 5.69 9.30 7.97
C ARG A 72 5.33 7.84 7.69
N LYS A 73 6.32 6.98 7.43
CA LYS A 73 6.09 5.53 7.31
C LYS A 73 5.58 4.93 8.61
N THR A 74 6.18 5.29 9.74
CA THR A 74 5.80 4.82 11.07
C THR A 74 4.38 5.22 11.43
N GLU A 75 4.02 6.48 11.19
CA GLU A 75 2.67 6.98 11.43
C GLU A 75 1.64 6.29 10.52
N MET A 76 2.00 6.07 9.24
CA MET A 76 1.14 5.29 8.34
C MET A 76 0.95 3.86 8.86
N SER A 77 2.01 3.15 9.28
CA SER A 77 1.89 1.83 9.89
C SER A 77 0.95 1.83 11.10
N ARG A 78 1.07 2.83 11.99
CA ARG A 78 0.19 2.99 13.16
C ARG A 78 -1.28 3.19 12.73
N ILE A 79 -1.53 4.01 11.73
CA ILE A 79 -2.88 4.24 11.18
C ILE A 79 -3.46 2.96 10.58
N ILE A 80 -2.66 2.19 9.82
CA ILE A 80 -3.08 0.91 9.24
C ILE A 80 -3.44 -0.08 10.37
N ASP A 81 -2.60 -0.20 11.39
CA ASP A 81 -2.87 -1.08 12.54
C ASP A 81 -4.20 -0.73 13.22
N LEU A 82 -4.41 0.56 13.54
CA LEU A 82 -5.65 1.01 14.16
C LEU A 82 -6.88 0.71 13.31
N LYS A 83 -6.78 0.89 11.98
CA LYS A 83 -7.88 0.60 11.06
C LYS A 83 -8.17 -0.89 10.97
N ILE A 84 -7.16 -1.75 10.91
CA ILE A 84 -7.33 -3.21 10.96
C ILE A 84 -8.06 -3.60 12.25
N ARG A 85 -7.57 -3.13 13.40
CA ARG A 85 -8.16 -3.41 14.72
C ARG A 85 -9.59 -2.91 14.86
N ALA A 86 -9.93 -1.77 14.25
CA ALA A 86 -11.27 -1.21 14.28
C ALA A 86 -12.25 -1.92 13.32
N SER A 87 -11.74 -2.58 12.28
CA SER A 87 -12.55 -3.23 11.25
C SER A 87 -12.78 -4.73 11.44
N LEU A 88 -11.95 -5.39 12.25
CA LEU A 88 -12.07 -6.82 12.57
C LEU A 88 -12.74 -7.03 13.93
N THR A 89 -13.44 -8.16 14.10
CA THR A 89 -13.90 -8.58 15.43
C THR A 89 -12.71 -9.01 16.30
N PRO A 90 -12.85 -9.08 17.63
CA PRO A 90 -11.79 -9.58 18.51
C PRO A 90 -11.27 -10.96 18.12
N GLU A 91 -12.14 -11.87 17.70
CA GLU A 91 -11.78 -13.23 17.29
C GLU A 91 -11.00 -13.24 15.97
N GLN A 92 -11.40 -12.39 15.01
CA GLN A 92 -10.68 -12.20 13.75
C GLN A 92 -9.31 -11.57 13.99
N MET A 93 -9.23 -10.58 14.86
CA MET A 93 -7.97 -9.95 15.22
C MET A 93 -7.03 -10.94 15.90
N ALA A 94 -7.52 -11.76 16.84
CA ALA A 94 -6.73 -12.79 17.50
C ALA A 94 -6.16 -13.82 16.50
N LYS A 95 -6.95 -14.23 15.49
CA LYS A 95 -6.47 -15.10 14.40
C LYS A 95 -5.35 -14.44 13.59
N LEU A 96 -5.49 -13.14 13.29
CA LEU A 96 -4.47 -12.40 12.57
C LEU A 96 -3.18 -12.25 13.39
N GLU A 97 -3.28 -11.90 14.67
CA GLU A 97 -2.12 -11.71 15.55
C GLU A 97 -1.34 -13.01 15.78
N ALA A 98 -2.02 -14.16 15.76
CA ALA A 98 -1.39 -15.48 15.77
C ALA A 98 -0.53 -15.75 14.52
N ASN A 99 -0.81 -15.08 13.40
CA ASN A 99 0.04 -15.05 12.21
C ASN A 99 0.90 -13.78 12.20
N THR A 100 1.92 -13.76 13.06
CA THR A 100 2.76 -12.58 13.27
C THR A 100 3.46 -12.08 12.01
N GLU A 101 3.82 -12.99 11.09
CA GLU A 101 4.42 -12.62 9.80
C GLU A 101 3.43 -11.83 8.93
N LEU A 102 2.23 -12.38 8.72
CA LEU A 102 1.18 -11.69 7.96
C LEU A 102 0.80 -10.37 8.64
N TYR A 103 0.59 -10.39 9.95
CA TYR A 103 0.21 -9.17 10.68
C TYR A 103 1.25 -8.05 10.51
N ASN A 104 2.54 -8.35 10.66
CA ASN A 104 3.60 -7.37 10.48
C ASN A 104 3.68 -6.84 9.04
N LYS A 105 3.45 -7.71 8.04
CA LYS A 105 3.36 -7.34 6.62
C LYS A 105 2.18 -6.40 6.34
N LEU A 106 0.98 -6.75 6.82
CA LEU A 106 -0.24 -5.96 6.60
C LEU A 106 -0.13 -4.57 7.22
N VAL A 107 0.37 -4.49 8.46
CA VAL A 107 0.65 -3.22 9.15
C VAL A 107 1.79 -2.44 8.48
N GLY A 108 2.68 -3.12 7.77
CA GLY A 108 3.87 -2.52 7.17
C GLY A 108 4.87 -2.08 8.24
N LYS A 109 5.04 -2.86 9.31
CA LYS A 109 6.02 -2.54 10.37
C LYS A 109 7.40 -2.38 9.75
N GLN A 110 8.03 -1.24 10.01
CA GLN A 110 9.41 -1.02 9.62
C GLN A 110 10.31 -1.90 10.50
N PRO A 111 11.42 -2.45 9.97
CA PRO A 111 12.39 -3.16 10.79
C PRO A 111 12.85 -2.23 11.92
N GLU A 112 12.78 -2.70 13.17
CA GLU A 112 13.27 -1.95 14.32
C GLU A 112 14.74 -1.61 14.06
N LYS A 113 15.09 -0.32 14.12
CA LYS A 113 16.48 0.11 14.15
C LYS A 113 17.07 -0.44 15.45
N LYS A 114 17.92 -1.46 15.35
CA LYS A 114 18.81 -1.89 16.44
C LYS A 114 19.81 -0.80 16.77
#